data_AF-A0AAE3IM30-F1
#
_entry.id   AF-A0AAE3IM30-F1
#
_cell.length_a   1.000
_cell.length_b   1.000
_cell.length_c   1.000
_cell.angle_alpha   90.00
_cell.angle_beta   90.00
_cell.angle_gamma   90.00
#
_symmetry.space_group_name_H-M   'P 1'
#
loop_
_entity.id
_entity.type
_entity.pdbx_description
1 polymer ?
#
loop_
_entity_poly.entity_id
_entity_poly.type
_entity_poly.pdbx_seq_one_letter_code
_entity_poly.pdbx_strand_id
1 'polypeptide(L)' 'MKFTYYLEKIHGVSIYPIISLAVFVLFFLIVLVWTYKSDSRTIEYIENLPLEEEDMPVGSENR' A
#
# COMPACT_ATOMS: atom_id res chain seq x y z
N MET A 1 -12.47 39.08 -13.15
CA MET A 1 -12.42 38.93 -11.67
C MET A 1 -10.99 39.18 -11.21
N LYS A 2 -10.74 40.07 -10.24
CA LYS A 2 -9.40 40.54 -9.81
C LYS A 2 -8.66 39.59 -8.85
N PHE A 3 -9.09 38.34 -8.71
CA PHE A 3 -8.59 37.44 -7.66
C PHE A 3 -7.12 37.07 -7.82
N THR A 4 -6.69 36.77 -9.04
CA THR A 4 -5.29 36.43 -9.36
C THR A 4 -4.34 37.59 -9.06
N TYR A 5 -4.77 38.84 -9.28
CA TYR A 5 -3.97 40.04 -9.00
C TYR A 5 -3.66 40.22 -7.51
N TYR A 6 -4.61 39.85 -6.63
CA TYR A 6 -4.36 39.89 -5.18
C TYR A 6 -3.40 38.79 -4.75
N LEU A 7 -3.49 37.59 -5.33
CA LEU A 7 -2.62 36.45 -5.03
C LEU A 7 -1.18 36.68 -5.50
N GLU A 8 -1.01 37.24 -6.70
CA GLU A 8 0.30 37.58 -7.27
C GLU A 8 1.02 38.68 -6.46
N LYS A 9 0.26 39.60 -5.85
CA LYS A 9 0.80 40.64 -4.98
C LYS A 9 1.32 40.10 -3.64
N ILE A 10 0.89 38.89 -3.24
CA ILE A 10 1.43 38.20 -2.07
C ILE A 10 2.75 37.56 -2.49
N HIS A 11 3.85 38.22 -2.15
CA HIS A 11 5.20 37.66 -2.34
C HIS A 11 5.27 36.26 -1.71
N GLY A 12 5.60 35.26 -2.52
CA GLY A 12 5.76 33.88 -2.07
C GLY A 12 4.55 32.96 -2.26
N VAL A 13 3.45 33.41 -2.88
CA VAL A 13 2.27 32.54 -3.12
C VAL A 13 2.60 31.27 -3.94
N SER A 14 3.63 31.33 -4.77
CA SER A 14 4.09 30.22 -5.61
C SER A 14 4.68 29.04 -4.84
N ILE A 15 5.03 29.21 -3.56
CA ILE A 15 5.60 28.12 -2.74
C ILE A 15 4.52 27.15 -2.24
N TYR A 16 3.29 27.64 -2.01
CA TYR A 16 2.21 26.82 -1.45
C TYR A 16 1.83 25.63 -2.34
N PRO A 17 1.70 25.77 -3.68
CA PRO A 17 1.45 24.63 -4.56
C PRO A 17 2.58 23.59 -4.54
N ILE A 18 3.84 24.03 -4.50
CA ILE A 18 5.01 23.14 -4.49
C ILE A 18 5.05 22.33 -3.19
N ILE A 19 4.82 22.98 -2.05
CA ILE A 19 4.76 22.31 -0.75
C ILE A 19 3.58 21.34 -0.68
N SER A 20 2.40 21.74 -1.18
CA SER A 20 1.23 20.86 -1.26
C SER A 20 1.52 19.60 -2.06
N LEU A 21 2.16 19.74 -3.23
CA LEU A 21 2.55 18.62 -4.07
C LEU A 21 3.57 17.71 -3.36
N ALA A 22 4.58 18.30 -2.73
CA ALA A 22 5.61 17.57 -1.99
C ALA A 22 5.01 16.77 -0.83
N VAL A 23 4.12 17.37 -0.03
CA VAL A 23 3.44 16.69 1.09
C VAL A 23 2.53 15.57 0.59
N PHE A 24 1.80 15.80 -0.51
CA PHE A 24 0.96 14.76 -1.13
C PHE A 24 1.80 13.54 -1.54
N VAL A 25 2.89 13.76 -2.27
CA VAL A 25 3.79 12.68 -2.70
C VAL A 25 4.46 12.01 -1.48
N LEU A 26 4.91 12.78 -0.49
CA LEU A 26 5.54 12.26 0.71
C LEU A 26 4.59 11.36 1.51
N PHE A 27 3.31 11.74 1.61
CA PHE A 27 2.30 10.90 2.23
C PHE A 27 2.17 9.55 1.54
N PHE A 28 2.14 9.53 0.19
CA PHE A 28 2.13 8.28 -0.57
C PHE A 28 3.38 7.43 -0.34
N LEU A 29 4.57 8.04 -0.28
CA LEU A 29 5.82 7.32 -0.01
C LEU A 29 5.79 6.63 1.36
N ILE A 30 5.29 7.31 2.39
CA ILE A 30 5.15 6.74 3.74
C ILE A 30 4.22 5.53 3.73
N VAL A 31 3.05 5.66 3.08
CA VAL A 31 2.09 4.56 2.96
C VAL A 31 2.70 3.40 2.19
N LEU A 32 3.40 3.65 1.07
CA LEU A 32 4.08 2.60 0.29
C LEU A 32 5.03 1.80 1.17
N VAL A 33 5.92 2.48 1.90
CA VAL A 33 6.91 1.85 2.80
C VAL A 33 6.20 1.05 3.90
N TRP A 34 5.10 1.55 4.44
CA TRP A 34 4.34 0.87 5.48
C TRP A 34 3.60 -0.37 4.95
N THR A 35 3.00 -0.28 3.77
CA THR A 35 2.33 -1.40 3.08
C THR A 35 3.33 -2.52 2.78
N TYR A 36 4.51 -2.21 2.23
CA TYR A 36 5.54 -3.23 1.99
C TYR A 36 5.97 -3.97 3.26
N LYS A 37 6.01 -3.29 4.42
CA LYS A 37 6.32 -3.92 5.71
C LYS A 37 5.19 -4.79 6.26
N SER A 38 3.94 -4.60 5.84
CA SER A 38 2.79 -5.31 6.43
C SER A 38 2.50 -6.66 5.78
N ASP A 39 3.01 -6.92 4.57
CA ASP A 39 2.66 -8.11 3.79
C ASP A 39 3.32 -9.41 4.31
N SER A 40 4.47 -9.31 4.98
CA SER A 40 5.28 -10.49 5.34
C SER A 40 4.63 -11.42 6.36
N ARG A 41 3.67 -10.95 7.17
CA ARG A 41 3.05 -11.78 8.23
C ARG A 41 1.92 -12.68 7.73
N THR A 42 1.30 -12.36 6.60
CA THR A 42 0.19 -13.14 6.05
C THR A 42 0.69 -14.33 5.22
N ILE A 43 1.86 -14.16 4.57
CA ILE A 43 2.46 -15.18 3.70
C ILE A 43 2.99 -16.38 4.50
N GLU A 44 3.63 -16.16 5.66
CA GLU A 44 4.20 -17.24 6.48
C GLU A 44 3.14 -18.22 7.02
N TYR A 45 1.91 -17.74 7.25
CA TYR A 45 0.80 -18.61 7.66
C TYR A 45 0.29 -19.48 6.50
N ILE A 46 0.25 -18.94 5.28
CA ILE A 46 -0.21 -19.66 4.09
C ILE A 46 0.86 -20.66 3.60
N GLU A 47 2.14 -20.32 3.75
CA GLU A 47 3.27 -21.21 3.41
C GLU A 47 3.33 -22.45 4.31
N ASN A 48 2.88 -22.34 5.56
CA ASN A 48 2.83 -23.46 6.52
C ASN A 48 1.48 -24.18 6.55
N LEU A 49 0.52 -23.85 5.67
CA LEU A 49 -0.63 -24.73 5.50
C LEU A 49 -0.13 -25.99 4.81
N PRO A 50 -0.16 -27.16 5.47
CA PRO A 50 0.08 -28.41 4.76
C PRO A 50 -0.97 -28.46 3.65
N LEU A 51 -0.51 -28.63 2.41
CA LEU A 51 -1.36 -29.09 1.34
C LEU A 51 -1.91 -30.42 1.84
N GLU A 52 -3.18 -30.46 2.24
CA GLU A 52 -3.92 -31.70 2.41
C GLU A 52 -3.92 -32.36 1.03
N GLU A 53 -2.84 -33.08 0.73
CA GLU A 53 -2.93 -34.21 -0.18
C GLU A 53 -3.96 -35.12 0.47
N GLU A 54 -5.15 -35.13 -0.10
CA GLU A 54 -6.17 -36.11 0.20
C GLU A 54 -5.48 -37.48 0.15
N ASP A 55 -5.12 -38.01 1.30
CA ASP A 55 -4.95 -39.44 1.54
C ASP A 55 -6.33 -40.07 1.30
N MET A 56 -6.71 -40.13 0.03
CA MET A 56 -7.82 -40.94 -0.44
C MET A 56 -7.47 -42.36 0.00
N PRO A 57 -8.27 -42.99 0.88
CA PRO A 57 -8.02 -44.36 1.28
C PRO A 57 -8.10 -45.23 0.02
N VAL A 58 -6.92 -45.64 -0.49
CA VAL A 58 -6.81 -46.69 -1.49
C VAL A 58 -7.52 -47.89 -0.90
N GLY A 59 -8.57 -48.32 -1.59
CA GLY A 59 -9.51 -49.33 -1.13
C GLY A 59 -8.83 -50.43 -0.35
N SER A 60 -9.30 -50.62 0.89
CA SER A 60 -9.14 -51.88 1.61
C SER A 60 -9.98 -52.92 0.89
N GLU A 61 -9.47 -53.36 -0.26
CA GLU A 61 -9.85 -54.59 -0.91
C GLU A 61 -9.12 -55.73 -0.18
N ASN A 62 -9.91 -56.63 0.38
CA ASN A 62 -9.58 -58.01 0.78
C ASN A 62 -8.65 -58.21 2.00
N ARG A 63 -9.26 -58.55 3.15
CA ARG A 63 -9.07 -59.84 3.85
C ARG A 63 -9.99 -60.01 5.05
#